data_AF-S9ULS0-F1
#
_entry.id   AF-S9ULS0-F1
#
_cell.length_a   1.000
_cell.length_b   1.000
_cell.length_c   1.000
_cell.angle_alpha   90.00
_cell.angle_beta   90.00
_cell.angle_gamma   90.00
#
_symmetry.space_group_name_H-M   'P 1'
#
loop_
_entity.id
_entity.type
_entity.pdbx_description
1 polymer ?
#
loop_
_entity_poly.entity_id
_entity_poly.type
_entity_poly.pdbx_seq_one_letter_code
_entity_poly.pdbx_strand_id
1 'polypeptide(L)'
;MEIRARVEKLMRPPVPTAVPIVCKGTDQIVSFENSVSTHRFFRGVQCFLFILCYALSMFQIESYAGNVALHMIILLCSLAGEVLLFLIYRIKARFAGFTNPACAGAKQVHALHTPYMSLYVLESIVWILQCPPGVRSVALLDGLDSLILLRVYVLVVYFSHYTTQGLFTRTIAILCGFRFNSNQAFRTDNMSLHWFVTPVASLLMWLALALMYSKAEVTSFLDALYFCFTSAAFVGYGDYSPRSFVGRLAAVLSWMLGVMLLAWCVRLMHDMLHITEPERNLYTLFRTNRLCGRVPGEAARTIQRAWKLYVAKKEQRHALSIQLNAWLLTGQAAHFRSLRRAFVANEVAFLRATRTFADSLSALSPSSSRRVTPSGTPTTLSPRRRPFALFQAVRPKTPKAPDGSGSSGGTPSPHTPRSPQLKGASGRSTPTFTTTVATAPPAPSAASAQAVAEVQQRLARMDRNLDALLAKAKRVMTMAPSMGLANSSEVDS
;
A
#
# COMPACT_ATOMS: atom_id res chain seq x y z
N MET A 1 12.97 -13.64 -34.93
CA MET A 1 13.42 -14.89 -34.25
C MET A 1 13.63 -14.66 -32.75
N GLU A 2 14.40 -13.63 -32.36
CA GLU A 2 14.74 -13.37 -30.94
C GLU A 2 13.55 -13.03 -30.03
N ILE A 3 12.57 -12.27 -30.54
CA ILE A 3 11.34 -11.92 -29.79
C ILE A 3 10.47 -13.16 -29.55
N ARG A 4 10.36 -14.06 -30.54
CA ARG A 4 9.59 -15.30 -30.43
C ARG A 4 10.19 -16.22 -29.37
N ALA A 5 11.52 -16.35 -29.34
CA ALA A 5 12.23 -17.11 -28.32
C ALA A 5 12.06 -16.50 -26.91
N ARG A 6 12.00 -15.16 -26.79
CA ARG A 6 11.75 -14.48 -25.50
C ARG A 6 10.31 -14.66 -25.01
N VAL A 7 9.34 -14.59 -25.91
CA VAL A 7 7.93 -14.86 -25.60
C VAL A 7 7.72 -16.33 -25.22
N GLU A 8 8.38 -17.26 -25.92
CA GLU A 8 8.34 -18.69 -25.60
C GLU A 8 8.99 -19.00 -24.25
N LYS A 9 10.02 -18.25 -23.85
CA LYS A 9 10.65 -18.35 -22.53
C LYS A 9 9.77 -17.80 -21.40
N LEU A 10 8.92 -16.81 -21.70
CA LEU A 10 7.93 -16.25 -20.77
C LEU A 10 6.67 -17.12 -20.65
N MET A 11 6.34 -17.91 -21.68
CA MET A 11 5.19 -18.83 -21.67
C MET A 11 5.48 -20.18 -21.03
N ARG A 12 6.74 -20.50 -20.70
CA ARG A 12 7.07 -21.75 -20.00
C ARG A 12 6.58 -21.66 -18.56
N PRO A 13 5.76 -22.61 -18.08
CA PRO A 13 5.37 -22.66 -16.68
C PRO A 13 6.64 -22.77 -15.83
N PRO A 14 6.76 -21.99 -14.74
CA PRO A 14 7.91 -22.10 -13.85
C PRO A 14 7.99 -23.53 -13.33
N VAL A 15 9.14 -24.17 -13.55
CA VAL A 15 9.42 -25.50 -12.98
C VAL A 15 9.28 -25.36 -11.46
N PRO A 16 8.50 -26.23 -10.78
CA PRO A 16 8.33 -26.15 -9.34
C PRO A 16 9.71 -26.23 -8.67
N THR A 17 10.14 -25.11 -8.09
CA THR A 17 11.34 -25.07 -7.26
C THR A 17 11.10 -25.93 -6.04
N ALA A 18 11.93 -26.96 -5.85
CA ALA A 18 11.90 -27.78 -4.64
C ALA A 18 12.01 -26.86 -3.42
N VAL A 19 11.03 -26.93 -2.53
CA VAL A 19 11.03 -26.19 -1.27
C VAL A 19 12.25 -26.68 -0.46
N PRO A 20 13.16 -25.79 -0.02
CA PRO A 20 14.32 -26.21 0.75
C PRO A 20 13.87 -26.88 2.05
N ILE A 21 14.68 -27.84 2.51
CA ILE A 21 14.47 -28.59 3.76
C ILE A 21 14.40 -27.58 4.92
N VAL A 22 13.40 -27.74 5.79
CA VAL A 22 13.18 -26.87 6.96
C VAL A 22 14.42 -26.90 7.86
N CYS A 23 15.14 -25.78 7.94
CA CYS A 23 16.26 -25.60 8.85
C CYS A 23 15.76 -25.26 10.27
N LYS A 24 16.56 -25.52 11.31
CA LYS A 24 16.24 -25.14 12.70
C LYS A 24 15.94 -23.64 12.86
N GLY A 25 16.54 -22.79 12.02
CA GLY A 25 16.28 -21.35 11.98
C GLY A 25 14.87 -21.00 11.48
N THR A 26 14.37 -21.72 10.47
CA THR A 26 13.00 -21.54 9.97
C THR A 26 11.95 -21.95 11.02
N ASP A 27 12.18 -23.03 11.77
CA ASP A 27 11.29 -23.43 12.87
C ASP A 27 11.21 -22.36 13.98
N GLN A 28 12.34 -21.76 14.32
CA GLN A 28 12.36 -20.66 15.29
C GLN A 28 11.58 -19.44 14.78
N ILE A 29 11.78 -19.05 13.52
CA ILE A 29 11.06 -17.92 12.91
C ILE A 29 9.55 -18.19 12.90
N VAL A 30 9.12 -19.40 12.52
CA VAL A 30 7.71 -19.80 12.53
C VAL A 30 7.14 -19.77 13.95
N SER A 31 7.89 -20.23 14.96
CA SER A 31 7.46 -20.18 16.35
C SER A 31 7.28 -18.74 16.89
N PHE A 32 8.13 -17.82 16.43
CA PHE A 32 8.01 -16.41 16.76
C PHE A 32 6.85 -15.76 16.02
N GLU A 33 6.61 -16.10 14.75
CA GLU A 33 5.48 -15.60 13.97
C GLU A 33 4.15 -16.02 14.62
N ASN A 34 4.07 -17.29 15.06
CA ASN A 34 2.91 -17.78 15.80
C ASN A 34 2.72 -16.97 17.10
N SER A 35 3.79 -16.70 17.84
CA SER A 35 3.74 -15.89 19.07
C SER A 35 3.27 -14.44 18.81
N VAL A 36 3.68 -13.82 17.69
CA VAL A 36 3.18 -12.50 17.26
C VAL A 36 1.71 -12.57 16.85
N SER A 37 1.30 -13.63 16.16
CA SER A 37 -0.10 -13.89 15.83
C SER A 37 -0.97 -14.00 17.08
N THR A 38 -0.53 -14.78 18.07
CA THR A 38 -1.22 -14.92 19.36
C THR A 38 -1.28 -13.59 20.12
N HIS A 39 -0.21 -12.80 20.11
CA HIS A 39 -0.23 -11.46 20.73
C HIS A 39 -1.27 -10.55 20.05
N ARG A 40 -1.33 -10.53 18.72
CA ARG A 40 -2.35 -9.76 17.98
C ARG A 40 -3.76 -10.23 18.34
N PHE A 41 -3.98 -11.53 18.40
CA PHE A 41 -5.26 -12.11 18.81
C PHE A 41 -5.66 -11.68 20.22
N PHE A 42 -4.75 -11.79 21.21
CA PHE A 42 -5.05 -11.37 22.58
C PHE A 42 -5.36 -9.87 22.70
N ARG A 43 -4.66 -9.00 21.96
CA ARG A 43 -5.00 -7.57 21.91
C ARG A 43 -6.39 -7.34 21.28
N GLY A 44 -6.76 -8.12 20.26
CA GLY A 44 -8.10 -8.08 19.66
C GLY A 44 -9.20 -8.51 20.64
N VAL A 45 -8.98 -9.60 21.39
CA VAL A 45 -9.91 -10.03 22.46
C VAL A 45 -10.02 -8.96 23.55
N GLN A 46 -8.89 -8.34 23.92
CA GLN A 46 -8.87 -7.25 24.89
C GLN A 46 -9.68 -6.02 24.40
N CYS A 47 -9.63 -5.69 23.10
CA CYS A 47 -10.51 -4.68 22.50
C CYS A 47 -11.99 -5.07 22.58
N PHE A 48 -12.33 -6.32 22.29
CA PHE A 48 -13.70 -6.80 22.38
C PHE A 48 -14.25 -6.70 23.81
N LEU A 49 -13.45 -7.12 24.81
CA LEU A 49 -13.82 -6.97 26.22
C LEU A 49 -14.01 -5.50 26.60
N PHE A 50 -13.15 -4.59 26.13
CA PHE A 50 -13.34 -3.16 26.34
C PHE A 50 -14.67 -2.65 25.75
N ILE A 51 -14.98 -2.98 24.49
CA ILE A 51 -16.24 -2.58 23.83
C ILE A 51 -17.44 -3.14 24.60
N LEU A 52 -17.36 -4.39 25.04
CA LEU A 52 -18.41 -5.04 25.84
C LEU A 52 -18.59 -4.33 27.19
N CYS A 53 -17.52 -4.05 27.93
CA CYS A 53 -17.56 -3.29 29.18
C CYS A 53 -18.15 -1.90 28.98
N TYR A 54 -17.77 -1.22 27.90
CA TYR A 54 -18.28 0.11 27.56
C TYR A 54 -19.78 0.08 27.25
N ALA A 55 -20.23 -0.89 26.43
CA ALA A 55 -21.64 -1.09 26.12
C ALA A 55 -22.47 -1.45 27.37
N LEU A 56 -21.95 -2.35 28.23
CA LEU A 56 -22.61 -2.73 29.47
C LEU A 56 -22.68 -1.58 30.48
N SER A 57 -21.67 -0.69 30.54
CA SER A 57 -21.71 0.51 31.38
C SER A 57 -22.80 1.50 30.96
N MET A 58 -23.30 1.42 29.72
CA MET A 58 -24.38 2.31 29.25
C MET A 58 -25.76 1.87 29.75
N PHE A 59 -25.96 0.58 30.04
CA PHE A 59 -27.24 0.11 30.54
C PHE A 59 -27.37 0.45 32.03
N GLN A 60 -28.33 1.29 32.38
CA GLN A 60 -28.75 1.52 33.77
C GLN A 60 -30.08 0.80 33.99
N ILE A 61 -30.06 -0.27 34.79
CA ILE A 61 -31.27 -0.99 35.20
C ILE A 61 -31.75 -0.35 36.50
N GLU A 62 -33.01 0.08 36.53
CA GLU A 62 -33.64 0.74 37.71
C GLU A 62 -33.68 -0.15 38.96
N SER A 63 -33.62 -1.48 38.79
CA SER A 63 -33.54 -2.43 39.89
C SER A 63 -32.15 -2.47 40.51
N TYR A 64 -32.06 -2.30 41.84
CA TYR A 64 -30.81 -2.40 42.61
C TYR A 64 -30.06 -3.72 42.35
N ALA A 65 -30.78 -4.84 42.33
CA ALA A 65 -30.19 -6.15 42.05
C ALA A 65 -29.65 -6.24 40.60
N GLY A 66 -30.33 -5.61 39.64
CA GLY A 66 -29.90 -5.52 38.25
C GLY A 66 -28.63 -4.68 38.08
N ASN A 67 -28.55 -3.55 38.78
CA ASN A 67 -27.36 -2.70 38.74
C ASN A 67 -26.14 -3.38 39.38
N VAL A 68 -26.31 -4.05 40.53
CA VAL A 68 -25.23 -4.85 41.14
C VAL A 68 -24.78 -5.97 40.20
N ALA A 69 -25.72 -6.68 39.55
CA ALA A 69 -25.37 -7.73 38.59
C ALA A 69 -24.58 -7.18 37.39
N LEU A 70 -24.95 -6.01 36.85
CA LEU A 70 -24.20 -5.36 35.77
C LEU A 70 -22.77 -5.01 36.19
N HIS A 71 -22.57 -4.36 37.34
CA HIS A 71 -21.22 -4.05 37.82
C HIS A 71 -20.38 -5.31 38.09
N MET A 72 -20.98 -6.41 38.53
CA MET A 72 -20.29 -7.71 38.67
C MET A 72 -19.84 -8.28 37.32
N ILE A 73 -20.67 -8.17 36.28
CA ILE A 73 -20.31 -8.62 34.92
C ILE A 73 -19.16 -7.77 34.37
N ILE A 74 -19.19 -6.44 34.57
CA ILE A 74 -18.14 -5.56 34.06
C ILE A 74 -16.82 -5.80 34.83
N LEU A 75 -16.88 -6.07 36.14
CA LEU A 75 -15.70 -6.49 36.93
C LEU A 75 -15.10 -7.79 36.41
N LEU A 76 -15.93 -8.80 36.14
CA LEU A 76 -15.47 -10.09 35.60
C LEU A 76 -14.79 -9.92 34.24
N CYS A 77 -15.36 -9.10 33.35
CA CYS A 77 -14.76 -8.77 32.06
C CYS A 77 -13.43 -8.01 32.21
N SER A 78 -13.31 -7.15 33.21
CA SER A 78 -12.08 -6.40 33.50
C SER A 78 -10.96 -7.33 34.01
N LEU A 79 -11.29 -8.25 34.92
CA LEU A 79 -10.36 -9.30 35.37
C LEU A 79 -9.90 -10.21 34.24
N ALA A 80 -10.81 -10.59 33.33
CA ALA A 80 -10.44 -11.35 32.13
C ALA A 80 -9.46 -10.57 31.25
N GLY A 81 -9.63 -9.25 31.14
CA GLY A 81 -8.71 -8.36 30.45
C GLY A 81 -7.31 -8.27 31.08
N GLU A 82 -7.21 -8.30 32.40
CA GLU A 82 -5.93 -8.37 33.12
C GLU A 82 -5.19 -9.69 32.88
N VAL A 83 -5.92 -10.82 32.86
CA VAL A 83 -5.32 -12.12 32.52
C VAL A 83 -4.74 -12.09 31.11
N LEU A 84 -5.46 -11.51 30.13
CA LEU A 84 -4.95 -11.33 28.78
C LEU A 84 -3.73 -10.40 28.75
N LEU A 85 -3.76 -9.31 29.52
CA LEU A 85 -2.64 -8.38 29.65
C LEU A 85 -1.38 -9.10 30.16
N PHE A 86 -1.51 -9.94 31.18
CA PHE A 86 -0.41 -10.76 31.68
C PHE A 86 0.16 -11.71 30.60
N LEU A 87 -0.70 -12.38 29.84
CA LEU A 87 -0.28 -13.25 28.73
C LEU A 87 0.46 -12.47 27.63
N ILE A 88 0.01 -11.27 27.30
CA ILE A 88 0.65 -10.38 26.34
C ILE A 88 2.05 -9.98 26.81
N TYR A 89 2.20 -9.56 28.07
CA TYR A 89 3.48 -9.17 28.62
C TYR A 89 4.44 -10.36 28.80
N ARG A 90 3.91 -11.57 29.03
CA ARG A 90 4.69 -12.81 28.97
C ARG A 90 5.24 -13.08 27.57
N ILE A 91 4.48 -12.80 26.51
CA ILE A 91 4.96 -12.92 25.12
C ILE A 91 6.05 -11.85 24.85
N LYS A 92 5.82 -10.59 25.23
CA LYS A 92 6.83 -9.50 25.11
C LYS A 92 8.14 -9.88 25.83
N ALA A 93 8.02 -10.48 27.01
CA ALA A 93 9.16 -10.94 27.78
C ALA A 93 9.98 -12.02 27.05
N ARG A 94 9.32 -12.98 26.40
CA ARG A 94 10.02 -14.00 25.57
C ARG A 94 10.81 -13.37 24.43
N PHE A 95 10.30 -12.31 23.79
CA PHE A 95 10.99 -11.60 22.71
C PHE A 95 12.22 -10.83 23.20
N ALA A 96 12.19 -10.31 24.43
CA ALA A 96 13.31 -9.58 25.00
C ALA A 96 14.50 -10.50 25.37
N GLY A 97 14.26 -11.81 25.51
CA GLY A 97 15.33 -12.81 25.69
C GLY A 97 16.08 -12.74 27.03
N PHE A 98 15.70 -11.84 27.94
CA PHE A 98 16.26 -11.79 29.28
C PHE A 98 15.79 -13.00 30.08
N THR A 99 16.72 -13.90 30.40
CA THR A 99 16.51 -15.00 31.32
C THR A 99 16.86 -14.54 32.73
N ASN A 100 16.02 -14.86 33.70
CA ASN A 100 16.26 -14.48 35.09
C ASN A 100 17.52 -15.21 35.60
N PRO A 101 18.58 -14.50 36.01
CA PRO A 101 19.81 -15.14 36.52
C PRO A 101 19.57 -15.92 37.82
N ALA A 102 18.51 -15.62 38.59
CA ALA A 102 18.18 -16.31 39.83
C ALA A 102 17.55 -17.70 39.63
N CYS A 103 17.09 -18.03 38.42
CA CYS A 103 16.51 -19.32 38.07
C CYS A 103 17.40 -20.07 37.08
N ALA A 104 18.65 -20.33 37.45
CA ALA A 104 19.65 -20.98 36.60
C ALA A 104 19.24 -22.38 36.08
N GLY A 105 18.30 -23.06 36.76
CA GLY A 105 17.85 -24.43 36.40
C GLY A 105 16.60 -24.52 35.52
N ALA A 106 15.77 -23.46 35.44
CA ALA A 106 14.54 -23.47 34.66
C ALA A 106 14.51 -22.23 33.77
N LYS A 107 14.49 -22.41 32.44
CA LYS A 107 14.31 -21.35 31.43
C LYS A 107 12.89 -20.73 31.50
N GLN A 108 12.40 -20.38 32.68
CA GLN A 108 11.14 -19.69 32.86
C GLN A 108 11.38 -18.18 32.80
N VAL A 109 10.93 -17.58 31.71
CA VAL A 109 10.91 -16.13 31.54
C VAL A 109 9.71 -15.60 32.33
N HIS A 110 9.97 -14.94 33.45
CA HIS A 110 8.94 -14.27 34.25
C HIS A 110 8.70 -12.85 33.71
N ALA A 111 7.43 -12.46 33.58
CA ALA A 111 7.04 -11.15 33.05
C ALA A 111 7.57 -9.98 33.91
N LEU A 112 7.73 -10.20 35.23
CA LEU A 112 8.13 -9.18 36.21
C LEU A 112 9.60 -8.74 36.09
N HIS A 113 10.51 -9.58 35.56
CA HIS A 113 11.93 -9.23 35.44
C HIS A 113 12.25 -8.49 34.12
N THR A 114 11.24 -8.04 33.38
CA THR A 114 11.46 -7.40 32.09
C THR A 114 11.47 -5.88 32.20
N PRO A 115 12.17 -5.16 31.29
CA PRO A 115 12.15 -3.70 31.26
C PRO A 115 10.75 -3.11 31.04
N TYR A 116 9.75 -3.96 30.73
CA TYR A 116 8.36 -3.58 30.51
C TYR A 116 7.48 -3.70 31.77
N MET A 117 8.05 -4.00 32.93
CA MET A 117 7.29 -4.18 34.18
C MET A 117 6.51 -2.91 34.57
N SER A 118 7.13 -1.72 34.47
CA SER A 118 6.47 -0.46 34.82
C SER A 118 5.24 -0.18 33.94
N LEU A 119 5.36 -0.46 32.63
CA LEU A 119 4.26 -0.36 31.68
C LEU A 119 3.16 -1.40 31.96
N TYR A 120 3.54 -2.62 32.34
CA TYR A 120 2.58 -3.65 32.73
C TYR A 120 1.76 -3.22 33.95
N VAL A 121 2.42 -2.72 35.00
CA VAL A 121 1.75 -2.25 36.22
C VAL A 121 0.81 -1.09 35.90
N LEU A 122 1.25 -0.13 35.09
CA LEU A 122 0.42 1.00 34.68
C LEU A 122 -0.80 0.56 33.85
N GLU A 123 -0.62 -0.32 32.85
CA GLU A 123 -1.75 -0.87 32.09
C GLU A 123 -2.70 -1.68 32.99
N SER A 124 -2.17 -2.42 33.98
CA SER A 124 -2.98 -3.21 34.92
C SER A 124 -3.83 -2.32 35.81
N ILE A 125 -3.26 -1.23 36.35
CA ILE A 125 -4.00 -0.25 37.17
C ILE A 125 -5.18 0.34 36.40
N VAL A 126 -4.99 0.67 35.11
CA VAL A 126 -6.08 1.22 34.26
C VAL A 126 -7.22 0.21 34.04
N TRP A 127 -6.93 -1.09 34.07
CA TRP A 127 -7.94 -2.15 33.96
C TRP A 127 -8.64 -2.46 35.29
N ILE A 128 -7.97 -2.26 36.42
CA ILE A 128 -8.54 -2.41 37.77
C ILE A 128 -9.41 -1.20 38.16
N LEU A 129 -9.10 -0.01 37.64
CA LEU A 129 -9.77 1.24 38.00
C LEU A 129 -11.22 1.25 37.48
N GLN A 130 -12.15 0.80 38.32
CA GLN A 130 -13.59 0.77 38.07
C GLN A 130 -14.37 0.85 39.41
N CYS A 131 -15.62 1.32 39.35
CA CYS A 131 -16.52 1.32 40.49
C CYS A 131 -16.75 -0.12 41.01
N PRO A 132 -16.45 -0.42 42.29
CA PRO A 132 -16.67 -1.75 42.86
C PRO A 132 -18.17 -2.04 43.03
N PRO A 133 -18.61 -3.29 42.80
CA PRO A 133 -20.01 -3.68 42.89
C PRO A 133 -20.54 -3.55 44.32
N GLY A 134 -21.70 -2.91 44.49
CA GLY A 134 -22.45 -2.89 45.75
C GLY A 134 -22.29 -1.63 46.62
N VAL A 135 -21.49 -0.64 46.22
CA VAL A 135 -21.38 0.61 46.98
C VAL A 135 -22.56 1.54 46.66
N ARG A 136 -23.14 2.17 47.69
CA ARG A 136 -24.20 3.18 47.51
C ARG A 136 -23.62 4.42 46.80
N SER A 137 -24.39 4.98 45.86
CA SER A 137 -24.00 6.08 44.96
C SER A 137 -23.51 7.32 45.71
N VAL A 138 -22.20 7.43 45.88
CA VAL A 138 -21.53 8.70 46.16
C VAL A 138 -21.16 9.30 44.81
N ALA A 139 -21.40 10.58 44.56
CA ALA A 139 -21.16 11.21 43.24
C ALA A 139 -19.72 11.03 42.71
N LEU A 140 -18.74 10.80 43.59
CA LEU A 140 -17.35 10.46 43.26
C LEU A 140 -17.21 9.07 42.61
N LEU A 141 -18.05 8.11 42.99
CA LEU A 141 -18.08 6.75 42.46
C LEU A 141 -18.75 6.67 41.07
N ASP A 142 -19.72 7.52 40.77
CA ASP A 142 -20.30 7.62 39.42
C ASP A 142 -19.27 8.13 38.40
N GLY A 143 -18.30 8.94 38.85
CA GLY A 143 -17.16 9.37 38.05
C GLY A 143 -16.17 8.25 37.69
N LEU A 144 -16.06 7.20 38.52
CA LEU A 144 -15.16 6.06 38.26
C LEU A 144 -15.62 5.23 37.06
N ASP A 145 -16.92 5.14 36.79
CA ASP A 145 -17.45 4.51 35.58
C ASP A 145 -17.02 5.25 34.30
N SER A 146 -16.83 6.57 34.38
CA SER A 146 -16.29 7.34 33.26
C SER A 146 -14.82 7.04 32.97
N LEU A 147 -14.07 6.49 33.93
CA LEU A 147 -12.67 6.11 33.73
C LEU A 147 -12.50 4.86 32.87
N ILE A 148 -13.58 4.10 32.61
CA ILE A 148 -13.59 3.01 31.62
C ILE A 148 -13.16 3.55 30.24
N LEU A 149 -13.42 4.82 29.94
CA LEU A 149 -12.99 5.50 28.72
C LEU A 149 -11.47 5.58 28.55
N LEU A 150 -10.71 5.57 29.65
CA LEU A 150 -9.25 5.56 29.56
C LEU A 150 -8.77 4.34 28.77
N ARG A 151 -9.52 3.22 28.82
CA ARG A 151 -9.22 1.96 28.12
C ARG A 151 -9.35 2.06 26.59
N VAL A 152 -9.83 3.18 26.03
CA VAL A 152 -9.82 3.45 24.57
C VAL A 152 -8.41 3.34 23.98
N TYR A 153 -7.34 3.55 24.78
CA TYR A 153 -5.96 3.35 24.34
C TYR A 153 -5.72 1.96 23.73
N VAL A 154 -6.45 0.93 24.18
CA VAL A 154 -6.30 -0.45 23.70
C VAL A 154 -6.70 -0.57 22.24
N LEU A 155 -7.71 0.19 21.78
CA LEU A 155 -8.06 0.26 20.36
C LEU A 155 -6.95 0.87 19.53
N VAL A 156 -6.33 1.95 20.01
CA VAL A 156 -5.19 2.62 19.34
C VAL A 156 -3.99 1.68 19.26
N VAL A 157 -3.67 0.99 20.35
CA VAL A 157 -2.57 0.01 20.42
C VAL A 157 -2.86 -1.20 19.52
N TYR A 158 -4.08 -1.72 19.52
CA TYR A 158 -4.49 -2.81 18.64
C TYR A 158 -4.39 -2.42 17.17
N PHE A 159 -4.88 -1.24 16.79
CA PHE A 159 -4.80 -0.77 15.41
C PHE A 159 -3.36 -0.55 14.95
N SER A 160 -2.51 0.02 15.82
CA SER A 160 -1.07 0.17 15.59
C SER A 160 -0.39 -1.20 15.37
N HIS A 161 -0.76 -2.22 16.16
CA HIS A 161 -0.20 -3.57 16.03
C HIS A 161 -0.80 -4.41 14.89
N TYR A 162 -2.08 -4.22 14.57
CA TYR A 162 -2.75 -4.81 13.41
C TYR A 162 -2.03 -4.40 12.12
N THR A 163 -1.65 -3.13 12.08
CA THR A 163 -0.94 -2.51 10.97
C THR A 163 0.51 -2.99 10.86
N THR A 164 1.13 -3.45 11.95
CA THR A 164 2.49 -3.99 11.87
C THR A 164 2.51 -5.39 11.23
N GLN A 165 3.11 -5.48 10.05
CA GLN A 165 3.38 -6.73 9.33
C GLN A 165 4.11 -7.80 10.16
N GLY A 166 3.97 -9.06 9.71
CA GLY A 166 4.62 -10.24 10.30
C GLY A 166 6.14 -10.11 10.40
N LEU A 167 6.74 -10.91 11.27
CA LEU A 167 8.19 -10.93 11.50
C LEU A 167 8.94 -11.23 10.22
N PHE A 168 8.39 -12.08 9.36
CA PHE A 168 8.98 -12.38 8.07
C PHE A 168 9.21 -11.12 7.22
N THR A 169 8.19 -10.27 7.06
CA THR A 169 8.32 -9.00 6.33
C THR A 169 9.38 -8.10 6.96
N ARG A 170 9.43 -8.05 8.30
CA ARG A 170 10.46 -7.28 9.01
C ARG A 170 11.86 -7.82 8.76
N THR A 171 12.05 -9.14 8.75
CA THR A 171 13.35 -9.76 8.46
C THR A 171 13.80 -9.46 7.03
N ILE A 172 12.89 -9.49 6.05
CA ILE A 172 13.20 -9.09 4.67
C ILE A 172 13.53 -7.61 4.60
N ALA A 173 12.78 -6.74 5.28
CA ALA A 173 13.04 -5.31 5.29
C ALA A 173 14.44 -5.00 5.84
N ILE A 174 14.83 -5.64 6.95
CA ILE A 174 16.18 -5.51 7.52
C ILE A 174 17.25 -6.03 6.53
N LEU A 175 17.00 -7.14 5.85
CA LEU A 175 17.90 -7.67 4.83
C LEU A 175 18.08 -6.68 3.66
N CYS A 176 17.02 -5.98 3.28
CA CYS A 176 17.04 -4.90 2.30
C CYS A 176 17.61 -3.58 2.83
N GLY A 177 18.09 -3.52 4.08
CA GLY A 177 18.61 -2.31 4.71
C GLY A 177 17.54 -1.27 5.08
N PHE A 178 16.26 -1.65 5.04
CA PHE A 178 15.14 -0.78 5.35
C PHE A 178 14.67 -0.98 6.80
N ARG A 179 14.69 0.11 7.59
CA ARG A 179 14.14 0.10 8.95
C ARG A 179 12.63 0.31 8.89
N PHE A 180 11.89 -0.78 9.00
CA PHE A 180 10.42 -0.77 8.98
C PHE A 180 9.87 -0.15 10.27
N ASN A 181 9.18 0.99 10.17
CA ASN A 181 8.49 1.63 11.29
C ASN A 181 6.97 1.40 11.22
N SER A 182 6.26 1.38 12.35
CA SER A 182 4.79 1.17 12.39
C SER A 182 4.02 2.21 11.58
N ASN A 183 4.49 3.47 11.57
CA ASN A 183 3.92 4.54 10.76
C ASN A 183 4.08 4.32 9.25
N GLN A 184 5.16 3.64 8.83
CA GLN A 184 5.38 3.34 7.42
C GLN A 184 4.51 2.16 6.96
N ALA A 185 4.28 1.19 7.84
CA ALA A 185 3.36 0.09 7.63
C ALA A 185 1.93 0.61 7.40
N PHE A 186 1.48 1.55 8.24
CA PHE A 186 0.16 2.19 8.09
C PHE A 186 0.00 2.86 6.73
N ARG A 187 1.07 3.47 6.22
CA ARG A 187 1.04 4.16 4.95
C ARG A 187 0.98 3.21 3.74
N THR A 188 1.41 1.96 3.87
CA THR A 188 1.69 1.08 2.71
C THR A 188 0.77 -0.14 2.63
N ASP A 189 0.49 -0.80 3.74
CA ASP A 189 -0.14 -2.14 3.73
C ASP A 189 -1.65 -2.12 3.53
N ASN A 190 -2.26 -1.02 3.91
CA ASN A 190 -3.70 -0.96 4.04
C ASN A 190 -4.30 -0.15 2.85
N MET A 191 -3.47 0.20 1.85
CA MET A 191 -3.83 0.96 0.64
C MET A 191 -5.03 0.41 -0.15
N SER A 192 -5.22 -0.93 -0.22
CA SER A 192 -6.35 -1.53 -0.95
C SER A 192 -7.63 -1.69 -0.13
N LEU A 193 -7.54 -1.67 1.20
CA LEU A 193 -8.67 -1.85 2.13
C LEU A 193 -9.01 -0.55 2.88
N HIS A 194 -8.13 0.45 2.86
CA HIS A 194 -8.25 1.75 3.54
C HIS A 194 -9.58 2.41 3.23
N TRP A 195 -9.97 2.40 1.96
CA TRP A 195 -11.18 3.08 1.51
C TRP A 195 -12.47 2.54 2.15
N PHE A 196 -12.47 1.31 2.69
CA PHE A 196 -13.57 0.76 3.47
C PHE A 196 -13.31 0.72 4.97
N VAL A 197 -12.09 0.36 5.39
CA VAL A 197 -11.77 0.15 6.80
C VAL A 197 -11.81 1.46 7.59
N THR A 198 -11.30 2.56 7.04
CA THR A 198 -11.28 3.84 7.75
C THR A 198 -12.66 4.50 7.90
N PRO A 199 -13.58 4.52 6.90
CA PRO A 199 -14.91 5.09 7.13
C PRO A 199 -15.72 4.26 8.13
N VAL A 200 -15.61 2.94 8.08
CA VAL A 200 -16.27 2.05 9.05
C VAL A 200 -15.72 2.30 10.46
N ALA A 201 -14.40 2.42 10.62
CA ALA A 201 -13.80 2.75 11.91
C ALA A 201 -14.22 4.13 12.43
N SER A 202 -14.28 5.14 11.55
CA SER A 202 -14.76 6.48 11.95
C SER A 202 -16.23 6.50 12.32
N LEU A 203 -17.07 5.70 11.65
CA LEU A 203 -18.49 5.56 11.97
C LEU A 203 -18.67 4.93 13.37
N LEU A 204 -17.93 3.85 13.65
CA LEU A 204 -17.94 3.20 14.96
C LEU A 204 -17.43 4.14 16.07
N MET A 205 -16.37 4.91 15.80
CA MET A 205 -15.84 5.89 16.76
C MET A 205 -16.84 7.02 17.01
N TRP A 206 -17.53 7.49 15.98
CA TRP A 206 -18.59 8.49 16.11
C TRP A 206 -19.78 7.99 16.93
N LEU A 207 -20.25 6.75 16.68
CA LEU A 207 -21.28 6.12 17.50
C LEU A 207 -20.85 5.97 18.97
N ALA A 208 -19.60 5.59 19.22
CA ALA A 208 -19.05 5.51 20.57
C ALA A 208 -19.06 6.88 21.28
N LEU A 209 -18.65 7.95 20.58
CA LEU A 209 -18.68 9.32 21.11
C LEU A 209 -20.10 9.83 21.37
N ALA A 210 -21.06 9.49 20.51
CA ALA A 210 -22.47 9.80 20.73
C ALA A 210 -23.02 9.13 22.01
N LEU A 211 -22.66 7.86 22.24
CA LEU A 211 -22.98 7.16 23.49
C LEU A 211 -22.34 7.85 24.71
N MET A 212 -21.08 8.31 24.59
CA MET A 212 -20.41 9.04 25.67
C MET A 212 -21.17 10.31 26.04
N TYR A 213 -21.57 11.09 25.04
CA TYR A 213 -22.26 12.35 25.24
C TYR A 213 -23.67 12.14 25.82
N SER A 214 -24.41 11.14 25.31
CA SER A 214 -25.75 10.79 25.80
C SER A 214 -25.74 10.45 27.29
N LYS A 215 -24.77 9.63 27.76
CA LYS A 215 -24.64 9.31 29.19
C LYS A 215 -24.18 10.50 30.04
N ALA A 216 -23.29 11.34 29.52
CA ALA A 216 -22.72 12.46 30.29
C ALA A 216 -23.72 13.60 30.53
N GLU A 217 -24.59 13.89 29.57
CA GLU A 217 -25.58 14.98 29.65
C GLU A 217 -27.02 14.50 29.88
N VAL A 218 -27.23 13.18 30.03
CA VAL A 218 -28.57 12.55 30.17
C VAL A 218 -29.51 12.99 29.02
N THR A 219 -28.98 12.95 27.79
CA THR A 219 -29.70 13.33 26.58
C THR A 219 -30.08 12.11 25.76
N SER A 220 -31.11 12.24 24.92
CA SER A 220 -31.51 11.15 24.03
C SER A 220 -30.35 10.78 23.09
N PHE A 221 -30.24 9.49 22.73
CA PHE A 221 -29.15 9.03 21.87
C PHE A 221 -29.15 9.70 20.49
N LEU A 222 -30.33 10.00 19.94
CA LEU A 222 -30.45 10.68 18.64
C LEU A 222 -29.95 12.12 18.70
N ASP A 223 -30.27 12.86 19.76
CA ASP A 223 -29.79 14.23 19.95
C ASP A 223 -28.28 14.27 20.16
N ALA A 224 -27.75 13.29 20.91
CA ALA A 224 -26.30 13.12 21.11
C ALA A 224 -25.57 12.81 19.81
N LEU A 225 -26.14 11.95 18.97
CA LEU A 225 -25.61 11.59 17.66
C LEU A 225 -25.59 12.79 16.72
N TYR A 226 -26.67 13.56 16.70
CA TYR A 226 -26.75 14.83 15.97
C TYR A 226 -25.71 15.86 16.45
N PHE A 227 -25.56 16.04 17.78
CA PHE A 227 -24.55 16.93 18.34
C PHE A 227 -23.12 16.50 17.96
N CYS A 228 -22.79 15.21 18.08
CA CYS A 228 -21.47 14.70 17.72
C CYS A 228 -21.18 14.84 16.21
N PHE A 229 -22.19 14.67 15.35
CA PHE A 229 -22.04 14.85 13.90
C PHE A 229 -21.78 16.30 13.52
N THR A 230 -22.64 17.20 14.01
CA THR A 230 -22.52 18.64 13.72
C THR A 230 -21.21 19.23 14.27
N SER A 231 -20.72 18.70 15.40
CA SER A 231 -19.41 19.04 15.96
C SER A 231 -18.25 18.51 15.11
N ALA A 232 -18.30 17.25 14.67
CA ALA A 232 -17.28 16.66 13.81
C ALA A 232 -17.26 17.28 12.40
N ALA A 233 -18.41 17.74 11.91
CA ALA A 233 -18.56 18.46 10.65
C ALA A 233 -18.21 19.96 10.76
N PHE A 234 -17.85 20.45 11.95
CA PHE A 234 -17.52 21.85 12.21
C PHE A 234 -18.66 22.85 11.94
N VAL A 235 -19.90 22.38 11.91
CA VAL A 235 -21.07 23.24 11.67
C VAL A 235 -21.44 23.97 12.96
N GLY A 236 -21.58 23.23 14.07
CA GLY A 236 -21.78 23.78 15.42
C GLY A 236 -22.96 24.76 15.53
N TYR A 237 -24.19 24.31 15.27
CA TYR A 237 -25.39 25.17 15.37
C TYR A 237 -25.60 25.82 16.74
N GLY A 238 -25.10 25.20 17.82
CA GLY A 238 -25.14 25.75 19.17
C GLY A 238 -26.47 25.54 19.93
N ASP A 239 -27.36 24.71 19.38
CA ASP A 239 -28.59 24.25 20.00
C ASP A 239 -28.34 23.33 21.21
N TYR A 240 -27.34 22.45 21.10
CA TYR A 240 -26.85 21.62 22.19
C TYR A 240 -25.43 22.03 22.60
N SER A 241 -25.20 22.16 23.91
CA SER A 241 -23.87 22.50 24.45
C SER A 241 -23.57 21.68 25.71
N PRO A 242 -22.36 21.07 25.81
CA PRO A 242 -21.97 20.26 26.96
C PRO A 242 -21.77 21.11 28.21
N ARG A 243 -22.40 20.71 29.31
CA ARG A 243 -22.23 21.34 30.62
C ARG A 243 -21.26 20.56 31.50
N SER A 244 -21.31 19.24 31.44
CA SER A 244 -20.46 18.31 32.16
C SER A 244 -19.03 18.27 31.61
N PHE A 245 -18.07 17.93 32.46
CA PHE A 245 -16.67 17.75 32.05
C PHE A 245 -16.52 16.66 30.99
N VAL A 246 -17.23 15.53 31.16
CA VAL A 246 -17.19 14.40 30.24
C VAL A 246 -17.86 14.74 28.89
N GLY A 247 -18.96 15.50 28.90
CA GLY A 247 -19.60 15.99 27.68
C GLY A 247 -18.68 16.95 26.90
N ARG A 248 -17.94 17.83 27.59
CA ARG A 248 -16.94 18.70 26.95
C ARG A 248 -15.80 17.90 26.33
N LEU A 249 -15.33 16.86 27.01
CA LEU A 249 -14.33 15.95 26.46
C LEU A 249 -14.84 15.24 25.20
N ALA A 250 -16.10 14.76 25.21
CA ALA A 250 -16.71 14.14 24.03
C ALA A 250 -16.80 15.11 22.84
N ALA A 251 -17.09 16.40 23.09
CA ALA A 251 -17.10 17.43 22.07
C ALA A 251 -15.69 17.72 21.49
N VAL A 252 -14.65 17.74 22.31
CA VAL A 252 -13.27 17.88 21.83
C VAL A 252 -12.86 16.68 20.99
N LEU A 253 -13.21 15.46 21.43
CA LEU A 253 -12.89 14.23 20.71
C LEU A 253 -13.64 14.12 19.37
N SER A 254 -14.90 14.57 19.29
CA SER A 254 -15.65 14.61 18.03
C SER A 254 -15.04 15.62 17.05
N TRP A 255 -14.57 16.77 17.54
CA TRP A 255 -13.85 17.76 16.74
C TRP A 255 -12.52 17.18 16.19
N MET A 256 -11.73 16.52 17.04
CA MET A 256 -10.49 15.85 16.60
C MET A 256 -10.76 14.77 15.56
N LEU A 257 -11.80 13.95 15.73
CA LEU A 257 -12.22 12.95 14.76
C LEU A 257 -12.56 13.59 13.41
N GLY A 258 -13.29 14.72 13.43
CA GLY A 258 -13.58 15.52 12.24
C GLY A 258 -12.32 15.97 11.50
N VAL A 259 -11.34 16.51 12.22
CA VAL A 259 -10.09 17.03 11.62
C VAL A 259 -9.30 15.89 11.00
N MET A 260 -9.20 14.75 11.69
CA MET A 260 -8.53 13.55 11.19
C MET A 260 -9.20 13.01 9.92
N LEU A 261 -10.53 12.96 9.89
CA LEU A 261 -11.29 12.49 8.73
C LEU A 261 -11.11 13.44 7.54
N LEU A 262 -11.17 14.76 7.77
CA LEU A 262 -10.95 15.77 6.74
C LEU A 262 -9.55 15.65 6.13
N ALA A 263 -8.51 15.57 6.97
CA ALA A 263 -7.13 15.41 6.51
C ALA A 263 -6.94 14.12 5.69
N TRP A 264 -7.57 13.03 6.12
CA TRP A 264 -7.56 11.76 5.39
C TRP A 264 -8.27 11.88 4.03
N CYS A 265 -9.42 12.53 3.96
CA CYS A 265 -10.14 12.79 2.71
C CYS A 265 -9.30 13.62 1.73
N VAL A 266 -8.62 14.67 2.19
CA VAL A 266 -7.71 15.48 1.36
C VAL A 266 -6.57 14.62 0.82
N ARG A 267 -5.98 13.76 1.66
CA ARG A 267 -4.91 12.85 1.23
C ARG A 267 -5.40 11.85 0.18
N LEU A 268 -6.59 11.27 0.37
CA LEU A 268 -7.18 10.38 -0.62
C LEU A 268 -7.42 11.09 -1.95
N MET A 269 -7.99 12.29 -1.93
CA MET A 269 -8.24 13.06 -3.15
C MET A 269 -6.95 13.40 -3.87
N HIS A 270 -5.90 13.78 -3.13
CA HIS A 270 -4.58 13.98 -3.70
C HIS A 270 -4.06 12.71 -4.40
N ASP A 271 -4.17 11.54 -3.76
CA ASP A 271 -3.64 10.29 -4.31
C ASP A 271 -4.46 9.78 -5.51
N MET A 272 -5.78 10.02 -5.53
CA MET A 272 -6.65 9.70 -6.67
C MET A 272 -6.42 10.62 -7.87
N LEU A 273 -6.11 11.91 -7.62
CA LEU A 273 -5.86 12.89 -8.69
C LEU A 273 -4.41 12.87 -9.18
N HIS A 274 -3.49 12.28 -8.39
CA HIS A 274 -2.09 12.19 -8.73
C HIS A 274 -1.87 11.22 -9.90
N ILE A 275 -1.59 11.78 -11.07
CA ILE A 275 -1.28 11.03 -12.29
C ILE A 275 -0.07 10.12 -12.03
N THR A 276 -0.26 8.81 -12.24
CA THR A 276 0.82 7.85 -12.05
C THR A 276 1.93 8.05 -13.09
N GLU A 277 3.17 7.70 -12.77
CA GLU A 277 4.28 7.79 -13.73
C GLU A 277 4.00 7.13 -15.10
N PRO A 278 3.41 5.91 -15.19
CA PRO A 278 3.06 5.33 -16.49
C PRO A 278 1.99 6.13 -17.23
N GLU A 279 0.96 6.65 -16.56
CA GLU A 279 -0.06 7.50 -17.18
C GLU A 279 0.52 8.82 -17.67
N ARG A 280 1.43 9.42 -16.90
CA ARG A 280 2.15 10.63 -17.31
C ARG A 280 2.98 10.35 -18.58
N ASN A 281 3.66 9.22 -18.63
CA ASN A 281 4.43 8.80 -19.80
C ASN A 281 3.50 8.60 -21.02
N LEU A 282 2.37 7.94 -20.84
CA LEU A 282 1.36 7.75 -21.87
C LEU A 282 0.77 9.09 -22.36
N TYR A 283 0.49 10.02 -21.44
CA TYR A 283 0.03 11.37 -21.76
C TYR A 283 1.05 12.12 -22.61
N THR A 284 2.35 12.05 -22.26
CA THR A 284 3.40 12.67 -23.09
C THR A 284 3.48 12.05 -24.49
N LEU A 285 3.28 10.73 -24.61
CA LEU A 285 3.23 10.05 -25.90
C LEU A 285 2.05 10.52 -26.76
N PHE A 286 0.83 10.56 -26.21
CA PHE A 286 -0.33 11.06 -26.96
C PHE A 286 -0.17 12.53 -27.36
N ARG A 287 0.42 13.35 -26.48
CA ARG A 287 0.68 14.76 -26.74
C ARG A 287 1.73 14.97 -27.83
N THR A 288 2.82 14.20 -27.83
CA THR A 288 3.83 14.24 -28.90
C THR A 288 3.25 13.81 -30.24
N ASN A 289 2.43 12.75 -30.27
CA ASN A 289 1.77 12.29 -31.50
C ASN A 289 0.84 13.37 -32.09
N ARG A 290 -0.01 14.00 -31.25
CA ARG A 290 -0.90 15.09 -31.69
C ARG A 290 -0.13 16.30 -32.22
N LEU A 291 1.00 16.65 -31.59
CA LEU A 291 1.85 17.74 -32.06
C LEU A 291 2.56 17.38 -33.36
N CYS A 292 3.01 16.13 -33.54
CA CYS A 292 3.62 15.65 -34.77
C CYS A 292 2.70 15.83 -35.98
N GLY A 293 1.39 15.59 -35.83
CA GLY A 293 0.41 15.86 -36.88
C GLY A 293 0.16 17.35 -37.17
N ARG A 294 0.33 18.23 -36.19
CA ARG A 294 0.07 19.69 -36.33
C ARG A 294 1.25 20.48 -36.87
N VAL A 295 2.48 20.13 -36.49
CA VAL A 295 3.71 20.86 -36.88
C VAL A 295 3.83 21.08 -38.40
N PRO A 296 3.61 20.07 -39.28
CA PRO A 296 3.74 20.25 -40.72
C PRO A 296 2.73 21.24 -41.31
N GLY A 297 1.49 21.24 -40.81
CA GLY A 297 0.44 22.15 -41.26
C GLY A 297 0.76 23.61 -40.93
N GLU A 298 1.23 23.88 -39.71
CA GLU A 298 1.64 25.23 -39.31
C GLU A 298 2.95 25.67 -39.97
N ALA A 299 3.87 24.73 -40.25
CA ALA A 299 5.07 25.00 -41.05
C ALA A 299 4.70 25.43 -42.48
N ALA A 300 3.75 24.74 -43.11
CA ALA A 300 3.27 25.11 -44.44
C ALA A 300 2.65 26.51 -44.46
N ARG A 301 1.81 26.85 -43.47
CA ARG A 301 1.19 28.19 -43.37
C ARG A 301 2.20 29.31 -43.16
N THR A 302 3.23 29.07 -42.34
CA THR A 302 4.30 30.06 -42.13
C THR A 302 5.10 30.29 -43.41
N ILE A 303 5.42 29.24 -44.17
CA ILE A 303 6.08 29.36 -45.48
C ILE A 303 5.18 30.10 -46.48
N GLN A 304 3.89 29.74 -46.56
CA GLN A 304 2.92 30.42 -47.44
C GLN A 304 2.80 31.91 -47.14
N ARG A 305 2.74 32.30 -45.86
CA ARG A 305 2.69 33.72 -45.47
C ARG A 305 4.02 34.44 -45.72
N ALA A 306 5.14 33.77 -45.53
CA ALA A 306 6.46 34.33 -45.86
C ALA A 306 6.57 34.60 -47.37
N TRP A 307 6.09 33.68 -48.19
CA TRP A 307 6.00 33.85 -49.64
C TRP A 307 5.08 35.01 -50.04
N LYS A 308 3.88 35.10 -49.45
CA LYS A 308 2.95 36.23 -49.71
C LYS A 308 3.57 37.58 -49.37
N LEU A 309 4.33 37.67 -48.28
CA LEU A 309 5.07 38.89 -47.94
C LEU A 309 6.17 39.20 -48.96
N TYR A 310 6.91 38.19 -49.41
CA TYR A 310 7.95 38.35 -50.44
C TYR A 310 7.35 38.85 -51.76
N VAL A 311 6.27 38.24 -52.23
CA VAL A 311 5.55 38.67 -53.44
C VAL A 311 5.01 40.10 -53.30
N ALA A 312 4.40 40.45 -52.16
CA ALA A 312 3.90 41.80 -51.92
C ALA A 312 5.00 42.88 -51.96
N LYS A 313 6.21 42.54 -51.49
CA LYS A 313 7.40 43.42 -51.62
C LYS A 313 7.92 43.51 -53.05
N LYS A 314 7.95 42.38 -53.77
CA LYS A 314 8.43 42.33 -55.17
C LYS A 314 7.53 43.12 -56.12
N GLU A 315 6.22 43.04 -55.92
CA GLU A 315 5.22 43.75 -56.74
C GLU A 315 5.00 45.22 -56.33
N GLN A 316 5.76 45.76 -55.36
CA GLN A 316 5.65 47.16 -54.89
C GLN A 316 4.21 47.57 -54.52
N ARG A 317 3.45 46.67 -53.85
CA ARG A 317 2.07 46.96 -53.41
C ARG A 317 2.04 48.05 -52.32
N HIS A 318 0.87 48.65 -52.08
CA HIS A 318 0.67 49.69 -51.06
C HIS A 318 1.28 49.33 -49.70
N ALA A 319 1.88 50.32 -49.01
CA ALA A 319 2.60 50.14 -47.76
C ALA A 319 1.79 49.41 -46.67
N LEU A 320 0.49 49.68 -46.56
CA LEU A 320 -0.42 49.00 -45.63
C LEU A 320 -0.52 47.49 -45.89
N SER A 321 -0.55 47.07 -47.16
CA SER A 321 -0.61 45.64 -47.52
C SER A 321 0.67 44.89 -47.15
N ILE A 322 1.83 45.57 -47.22
CA ILE A 322 3.12 45.02 -46.81
C ILE A 322 3.17 44.88 -45.29
N GLN A 323 2.74 45.91 -44.55
CA GLN A 323 2.72 45.87 -43.08
C GLN A 323 1.72 44.83 -42.54
N LEU A 324 0.54 44.69 -43.13
CA LEU A 324 -0.44 43.68 -42.72
C LEU A 324 0.09 42.25 -42.97
N ASN A 325 0.72 41.99 -44.11
CA ASN A 325 1.35 40.70 -44.38
C ASN A 325 2.53 40.41 -43.43
N ALA A 326 3.31 41.44 -43.07
CA ALA A 326 4.40 41.32 -42.10
C ALA A 326 3.89 41.02 -40.69
N TRP A 327 2.80 41.67 -40.26
CA TRP A 327 2.15 41.40 -38.99
C TRP A 327 1.58 39.98 -38.93
N LEU A 328 0.87 39.54 -39.98
CA LEU A 328 0.33 38.18 -40.09
C LEU A 328 1.41 37.10 -40.11
N LEU A 329 2.57 37.38 -40.72
CA LEU A 329 3.73 36.48 -40.70
C LEU A 329 4.33 36.41 -39.29
N THR A 330 4.49 37.55 -38.62
CA THR A 330 5.10 37.63 -37.29
C THR A 330 4.27 36.84 -36.26
N GLY A 331 2.95 36.99 -36.27
CA GLY A 331 2.06 36.22 -35.40
C GLY A 331 2.15 34.70 -35.63
N GLN A 332 2.19 34.28 -36.89
CA GLN A 332 2.31 32.85 -37.23
C GLN A 332 3.71 32.29 -36.94
N ALA A 333 4.76 33.05 -37.16
CA ALA A 333 6.12 32.66 -36.82
C ALA A 333 6.28 32.51 -35.30
N ALA A 334 5.68 33.39 -34.50
CA ALA A 334 5.65 33.27 -33.05
C ALA A 334 4.89 32.00 -32.60
N HIS A 335 3.71 31.74 -33.18
CA HIS A 335 2.92 30.54 -32.91
C HIS A 335 3.66 29.25 -33.29
N PHE A 336 4.27 29.20 -34.47
CA PHE A 336 5.05 28.05 -34.91
C PHE A 336 6.27 27.79 -34.01
N ARG A 337 6.97 28.85 -33.58
CA ARG A 337 8.09 28.73 -32.64
C ARG A 337 7.64 28.17 -31.29
N SER A 338 6.52 28.63 -30.73
CA SER A 338 5.99 28.11 -29.46
C SER A 338 5.58 26.64 -29.59
N LEU A 339 4.92 26.28 -30.70
CA LEU A 339 4.52 24.90 -30.99
C LEU A 339 5.73 23.98 -31.13
N ARG A 340 6.78 24.41 -31.83
CA ARG A 340 8.04 23.66 -31.96
C ARG A 340 8.74 23.47 -30.62
N ARG A 341 8.79 24.51 -29.76
CA ARG A 341 9.34 24.40 -28.40
C ARG A 341 8.57 23.38 -27.57
N ALA A 342 7.23 23.40 -27.64
CA ALA A 342 6.39 22.42 -26.94
C ALA A 342 6.59 21.00 -27.46
N PHE A 343 6.77 20.81 -28.77
CA PHE A 343 7.08 19.49 -29.35
C PHE A 343 8.40 18.94 -28.81
N VAL A 344 9.49 19.72 -28.90
CA VAL A 344 10.81 19.32 -28.42
C VAL A 344 10.81 19.03 -26.91
N ALA A 345 10.14 19.86 -26.12
CA ALA A 345 10.04 19.64 -24.68
C ALA A 345 9.35 18.32 -24.32
N ASN A 346 8.23 17.99 -24.98
CA ASN A 346 7.51 16.74 -24.75
C ASN A 346 8.27 15.51 -25.25
N GLU A 347 8.96 15.62 -26.40
CA GLU A 347 9.80 14.56 -26.94
C GLU A 347 10.97 14.23 -25.99
N VAL A 348 11.65 15.27 -25.49
CA VAL A 348 12.74 15.10 -24.52
C VAL A 348 12.23 14.50 -23.20
N ALA A 349 11.06 14.91 -22.71
CA ALA A 349 10.46 14.33 -21.52
C ALA A 349 10.17 12.83 -21.69
N PHE A 350 9.59 12.43 -22.83
CA PHE A 350 9.31 11.04 -23.15
C PHE A 350 10.60 10.18 -23.25
N LEU A 351 11.65 10.71 -23.89
CA LEU A 351 12.93 10.01 -24.01
C LEU A 351 13.64 9.83 -22.66
N ARG A 352 13.48 10.77 -21.72
CA ARG A 352 14.02 10.60 -20.37
C ARG A 352 13.28 9.51 -19.61
N ALA A 353 11.95 9.51 -19.67
CA ALA A 353 11.14 8.53 -18.97
C ALA A 353 11.34 7.08 -19.47
N THR A 354 11.59 6.91 -20.77
CA THR A 354 11.90 5.58 -21.34
C THR A 354 13.29 5.08 -20.96
N ARG A 355 14.28 5.97 -20.84
CA ARG A 355 15.63 5.59 -20.39
C ARG A 355 15.66 5.15 -18.94
N THR A 356 15.00 5.88 -18.04
CA THR A 356 14.94 5.49 -16.62
C THR A 356 14.29 4.12 -16.43
N PHE A 357 13.28 3.79 -17.24
CA PHE A 357 12.64 2.47 -17.26
C PHE A 357 13.58 1.37 -17.79
N ALA A 358 14.35 1.65 -18.84
CA ALA A 358 15.33 0.70 -19.36
C ALA A 358 16.49 0.48 -18.38
N ASP A 359 16.95 1.54 -17.72
CA ASP A 359 18.00 1.50 -16.71
C ASP A 359 17.55 0.70 -15.48
N SER A 360 16.32 0.91 -15.00
CA SER A 360 15.75 0.12 -13.90
C SER A 360 15.58 -1.35 -14.27
N LEU A 361 15.11 -1.66 -15.48
CA LEU A 361 15.05 -3.03 -15.99
C LEU A 361 16.44 -3.67 -16.15
N SER A 362 17.45 -2.91 -16.57
CA SER A 362 18.82 -3.40 -16.71
C SER A 362 19.51 -3.64 -15.36
N ALA A 363 19.17 -2.84 -14.35
CA ALA A 363 19.58 -3.05 -12.97
C ALA A 363 18.92 -4.30 -12.36
N LEU A 364 17.69 -4.61 -12.77
CA LEU A 364 16.96 -5.82 -12.37
C LEU A 364 17.38 -7.07 -13.17
N SER A 365 18.12 -6.91 -14.27
CA SER A 365 18.61 -8.03 -15.06
C SER A 365 19.82 -8.69 -14.38
N PRO A 366 19.77 -9.99 -14.05
CA PRO A 366 20.84 -10.70 -13.33
C PRO A 366 22.16 -10.81 -14.13
N SER A 367 22.18 -10.36 -15.38
CA SER A 367 23.36 -10.34 -16.25
C SER A 367 24.25 -9.10 -16.11
N SER A 368 23.82 -8.06 -15.39
CA SER A 368 24.57 -6.78 -15.30
C SER A 368 25.68 -6.79 -14.24
N SER A 369 25.65 -7.71 -13.27
CA SER A 369 26.64 -7.76 -12.18
C SER A 369 28.03 -8.28 -12.57
N ARG A 370 28.29 -8.54 -13.87
CA ARG A 370 29.58 -9.12 -14.33
C ARG A 370 30.41 -8.21 -15.25
N ARG A 371 30.11 -6.92 -15.35
CA ARG A 371 30.92 -5.94 -16.10
C ARG A 371 30.58 -4.54 -15.55
N VAL A 372 31.45 -3.81 -14.85
CA VAL A 372 32.67 -3.15 -15.35
C VAL A 372 33.36 -2.53 -14.12
N THR A 373 34.67 -2.72 -13.99
CA THR A 373 35.59 -1.94 -13.13
C THR A 373 35.65 -0.48 -13.59
N PRO A 374 35.68 0.53 -12.69
CA PRO A 374 35.74 1.92 -13.11
C PRO A 374 37.18 2.31 -13.46
N SER A 375 37.53 2.31 -14.74
CA SER A 375 38.63 3.12 -15.25
C SER A 375 38.18 3.82 -16.53
N GLY A 376 37.90 5.11 -16.43
CA GLY A 376 37.52 5.93 -17.57
C GLY A 376 36.71 7.16 -17.16
N THR A 377 37.36 8.31 -17.21
CA THR A 377 36.80 9.66 -17.08
C THR A 377 35.54 9.89 -17.94
N PRO A 378 34.60 10.76 -17.51
CA PRO A 378 33.33 10.97 -18.19
C PRO A 378 33.52 11.81 -19.46
N THR A 379 33.60 11.16 -20.62
CA THR A 379 33.44 11.85 -21.90
C THR A 379 31.99 12.25 -22.11
N THR A 380 31.76 13.56 -22.15
CA THR A 380 30.54 14.25 -22.57
C THR A 380 30.19 13.91 -24.03
N LEU A 381 29.39 12.86 -24.23
CA LEU A 381 28.81 12.55 -25.54
C LEU A 381 27.59 13.46 -25.79
N SER A 382 27.74 14.34 -26.77
CA SER A 382 26.68 15.18 -27.32
C SER A 382 25.51 14.35 -27.89
N PRO A 383 24.26 14.85 -27.81
CA PRO A 383 23.10 14.09 -28.26
C PRO A 383 23.05 14.05 -29.78
N ARG A 384 23.56 12.96 -30.37
CA ARG A 384 23.41 12.68 -31.81
C ARG A 384 21.92 12.45 -32.11
N ARG A 385 21.26 13.46 -32.69
CA ARG A 385 19.93 13.36 -33.29
C ARG A 385 19.94 12.21 -34.31
N ARG A 386 19.26 11.10 -34.00
CA ARG A 386 18.74 10.19 -35.02
C ARG A 386 17.22 10.26 -34.95
N PRO A 387 16.51 10.60 -36.04
CA PRO A 387 15.06 10.46 -36.07
C PRO A 387 14.71 8.97 -35.94
N PHE A 388 13.82 8.66 -35.01
CA PHE A 388 13.37 7.30 -34.73
C PHE A 388 12.57 6.75 -35.93
N ALA A 389 12.93 5.55 -36.39
CA ALA A 389 12.32 4.87 -37.54
C ALA A 389 11.04 4.06 -37.20
N LEU A 390 10.48 4.22 -36.00
CA LEU A 390 9.41 3.34 -35.49
C LEU A 390 8.01 3.67 -36.03
N PHE A 391 7.86 4.70 -36.87
CA PHE A 391 6.55 5.12 -37.42
C PHE A 391 6.42 5.08 -38.95
N GLN A 392 7.43 4.59 -39.69
CA GLN A 392 7.29 4.39 -41.14
C GLN A 392 6.61 3.06 -41.52
N ALA A 393 6.34 2.17 -40.56
CA ALA A 393 5.82 0.83 -40.84
C ALA A 393 4.29 0.71 -40.91
N VAL A 394 3.52 1.80 -40.78
CA VAL A 394 2.06 1.77 -40.94
C VAL A 394 1.64 2.76 -42.02
N ARG A 395 2.02 2.48 -43.26
CA ARG A 395 1.22 2.90 -44.42
C ARG A 395 0.33 1.71 -44.79
N PRO A 396 -1.01 1.81 -44.76
CA PRO A 396 -1.83 0.80 -45.41
C PRO A 396 -1.50 0.83 -46.90
N LYS A 397 -1.06 -0.31 -47.45
CA LYS A 397 -0.99 -0.53 -48.89
C LYS A 397 -2.41 -0.39 -49.43
N THR A 398 -2.67 0.66 -50.20
CA THR A 398 -3.85 0.73 -51.07
C THR A 398 -3.76 -0.39 -52.10
N PRO A 399 -4.81 -1.21 -52.29
CA PRO A 399 -4.79 -2.23 -53.34
C PRO A 399 -4.85 -1.56 -54.71
N LYS A 400 -3.97 -2.02 -55.59
CA LYS A 400 -3.85 -1.62 -57.00
C LYS A 400 -5.03 -2.24 -57.76
N ALA A 401 -5.80 -1.43 -58.49
CA ALA A 401 -6.77 -1.92 -59.46
C ALA A 401 -6.04 -2.61 -60.63
N PRO A 402 -6.57 -3.72 -61.18
CA PRO A 402 -6.13 -4.21 -62.47
C PRO A 402 -7.03 -3.67 -63.60
N ASP A 403 -6.39 -3.03 -64.58
CA ASP A 403 -6.97 -2.73 -65.90
C ASP A 403 -7.13 -4.03 -66.73
N GLY A 404 -8.17 -4.05 -67.57
CA GLY A 404 -8.77 -5.26 -68.12
C GLY A 404 -8.33 -5.72 -69.52
N SER A 405 -8.96 -6.82 -69.98
CA SER A 405 -9.42 -7.08 -71.35
C SER A 405 -10.05 -8.48 -71.46
N GLY A 406 -11.17 -8.62 -72.20
CA GLY A 406 -11.56 -9.89 -72.83
C GLY A 406 -12.97 -10.49 -72.60
N SER A 407 -14.02 -9.81 -73.08
CA SER A 407 -15.31 -10.26 -73.64
C SER A 407 -16.03 -11.61 -73.33
N SER A 408 -17.36 -11.47 -73.30
CA SER A 408 -18.47 -12.43 -73.59
C SER A 408 -18.90 -13.36 -72.45
N GLY A 409 -20.17 -13.56 -72.09
CA GLY A 409 -21.47 -12.99 -72.46
C GLY A 409 -22.56 -13.84 -71.78
N GLY A 410 -23.66 -13.23 -71.31
CA GLY A 410 -24.90 -13.94 -70.93
C GLY A 410 -25.38 -13.79 -69.47
N THR A 411 -26.42 -12.97 -69.30
CA THR A 411 -27.42 -13.02 -68.21
C THR A 411 -28.76 -13.51 -68.85
N PRO A 412 -29.77 -14.04 -68.11
CA PRO A 412 -30.28 -13.51 -66.84
C PRO A 412 -30.73 -14.52 -65.74
N SER A 413 -30.99 -13.93 -64.56
CA SER A 413 -31.51 -14.37 -63.24
C SER A 413 -32.81 -15.22 -63.20
N PRO A 414 -33.49 -15.47 -62.03
CA PRO A 414 -33.12 -15.47 -60.59
C PRO A 414 -33.56 -16.78 -59.85
N HIS A 415 -33.26 -16.96 -58.55
CA HIS A 415 -34.15 -17.53 -57.50
C HIS A 415 -33.39 -17.75 -56.17
N THR A 416 -33.90 -17.16 -55.09
CA THR A 416 -33.65 -17.44 -53.65
C THR A 416 -34.90 -18.13 -53.07
N PRO A 417 -34.97 -18.58 -51.79
CA PRO A 417 -33.96 -19.12 -50.86
C PRO A 417 -34.45 -20.43 -50.16
N ARG A 418 -33.60 -21.20 -49.46
CA ARG A 418 -34.03 -22.10 -48.37
C ARG A 418 -32.89 -22.56 -47.44
N SER A 419 -32.96 -22.17 -46.18
CA SER A 419 -32.50 -22.95 -45.00
C SER A 419 -33.60 -23.98 -44.62
N PRO A 420 -33.52 -24.86 -43.58
CA PRO A 420 -32.49 -25.07 -42.53
C PRO A 420 -32.13 -26.58 -42.29
N GLN A 421 -31.23 -26.90 -41.35
CA GLN A 421 -31.48 -27.83 -40.21
C GLN A 421 -30.21 -28.19 -39.41
N LEU A 422 -30.31 -27.96 -38.10
CA LEU A 422 -29.47 -28.47 -37.01
C LEU A 422 -29.70 -29.96 -36.77
N LYS A 423 -28.68 -30.68 -36.25
CA LYS A 423 -28.83 -31.69 -35.19
C LYS A 423 -27.61 -31.65 -34.27
N GLY A 424 -27.87 -31.60 -32.95
CA GLY A 424 -26.88 -31.73 -31.89
C GLY A 424 -27.20 -32.89 -30.95
N ALA A 425 -26.24 -33.25 -30.08
CA ALA A 425 -26.34 -33.86 -28.75
C ALA A 425 -24.92 -34.31 -28.36
N SER A 426 -24.26 -33.72 -27.35
CA SER A 426 -24.34 -33.99 -25.89
C SER A 426 -23.68 -35.31 -25.47
N GLY A 427 -22.77 -35.26 -24.49
CA GLY A 427 -22.30 -36.47 -23.77
C GLY A 427 -20.91 -36.40 -23.14
N ARG A 428 -20.86 -35.90 -21.89
CA ARG A 428 -19.74 -35.85 -20.94
C ARG A 428 -19.24 -37.25 -20.54
N SER A 429 -17.93 -37.46 -20.41
CA SER A 429 -17.35 -38.38 -19.39
C SER A 429 -15.86 -38.12 -19.14
N THR A 430 -15.54 -37.87 -17.87
CA THR A 430 -14.26 -38.12 -17.20
C THR A 430 -14.00 -39.62 -17.07
N PRO A 431 -12.73 -40.05 -16.96
CA PRO A 431 -12.46 -41.19 -16.10
C PRO A 431 -11.29 -41.00 -15.12
N THR A 432 -11.45 -41.76 -14.05
CA THR A 432 -10.67 -41.88 -12.82
C THR A 432 -9.44 -42.78 -13.00
N PHE A 433 -8.46 -42.57 -12.10
CA PHE A 433 -7.25 -43.34 -11.78
C PHE A 433 -7.26 -44.85 -12.12
N THR A 434 -6.17 -45.31 -12.75
CA THR A 434 -5.63 -46.66 -12.57
C THR A 434 -4.12 -46.59 -12.32
N THR A 435 -3.70 -47.30 -11.27
CA THR A 435 -2.33 -47.44 -10.78
C THR A 435 -1.62 -48.51 -11.61
N THR A 436 -0.52 -48.17 -12.29
CA THR A 436 0.41 -49.15 -12.88
C THR A 436 1.82 -48.96 -12.34
N VAL A 437 2.18 -49.96 -11.53
CA VAL A 437 3.48 -50.47 -11.10
C VAL A 437 4.71 -50.01 -11.92
N ALA A 438 5.67 -49.49 -11.15
CA ALA A 438 7.12 -49.37 -11.35
C ALA A 438 7.73 -49.88 -12.67
N THR A 439 8.24 -48.93 -13.45
CA THR A 439 9.43 -49.08 -14.30
C THR A 439 10.45 -48.01 -13.92
N ALA A 440 11.70 -48.43 -13.72
CA ALA A 440 12.82 -47.63 -13.23
C ALA A 440 13.04 -46.32 -14.04
N PRO A 441 13.51 -45.22 -13.41
CA PRO A 441 13.78 -43.98 -14.12
C PRO A 441 15.04 -44.12 -14.98
N PRO A 442 15.10 -43.50 -16.17
CA PRO A 442 16.33 -43.41 -16.93
C PRO A 442 17.32 -42.47 -16.20
N ALA A 443 18.61 -42.77 -16.32
CA ALA A 443 19.69 -42.05 -15.65
C ALA A 443 19.61 -40.52 -15.85
N PRO A 444 19.93 -39.70 -14.83
CA PRO A 444 19.87 -38.26 -14.94
C PRO A 444 20.88 -37.76 -15.98
N SER A 445 20.41 -36.92 -16.91
CA SER A 445 21.30 -36.25 -17.85
C SER A 445 22.31 -35.38 -17.10
N ALA A 446 23.55 -35.29 -17.57
CA ALA A 446 24.63 -34.56 -16.89
C ALA A 446 24.27 -33.09 -16.55
N ALA A 447 23.32 -32.50 -17.28
CA ALA A 447 22.77 -31.17 -17.02
C ALA A 447 21.90 -31.08 -15.75
N SER A 448 21.15 -32.13 -15.39
CA SER A 448 20.33 -32.13 -14.16
C SER A 448 21.18 -32.34 -12.91
N ALA A 449 22.25 -33.13 -12.99
CA ALA A 449 23.20 -33.31 -11.89
C ALA A 449 23.97 -32.02 -11.57
N GLN A 450 24.38 -31.27 -12.59
CA GLN A 450 25.03 -29.96 -12.42
C GLN A 450 24.08 -28.92 -11.84
N ALA A 451 22.81 -28.90 -12.25
CA ALA A 451 21.81 -27.99 -11.70
C ALA A 451 21.54 -28.28 -10.21
N VAL A 452 21.47 -29.57 -9.81
CA VAL A 452 21.28 -29.97 -8.41
C VAL A 452 22.50 -29.60 -7.56
N ALA A 453 23.72 -29.82 -8.07
CA ALA A 453 24.95 -29.44 -7.39
C ALA A 453 25.08 -27.92 -7.21
N GLU A 454 24.68 -27.14 -8.22
CA GLU A 454 24.68 -25.68 -8.14
C GLU A 454 23.66 -25.16 -7.10
N VAL A 455 22.49 -25.79 -7.02
CA VAL A 455 21.46 -25.47 -6.01
C VAL A 455 21.94 -25.83 -4.61
N GLN A 456 22.57 -26.99 -4.40
CA GLN A 456 23.15 -27.37 -3.12
C GLN A 456 24.27 -26.41 -2.68
N GLN A 457 25.11 -25.96 -3.61
CA GLN A 457 26.16 -24.99 -3.32
C GLN A 457 25.59 -23.61 -2.96
N ARG A 458 24.49 -23.19 -3.60
CA ARG A 458 23.77 -21.95 -3.28
C ARG A 458 23.10 -22.02 -1.90
N LEU A 459 22.47 -23.15 -1.56
CA LEU A 459 21.88 -23.38 -0.24
C LEU A 459 22.95 -23.34 0.86
N ALA A 460 24.07 -24.04 0.68
CA ALA A 460 25.17 -24.02 1.64
C ALA A 460 25.80 -22.63 1.82
N ARG A 461 25.75 -21.78 0.79
CA ARG A 461 26.21 -20.38 0.86
C ARG A 461 25.20 -19.49 1.57
N MET A 462 23.91 -19.72 1.36
CA MET A 462 22.83 -19.04 2.07
C MET A 462 22.87 -19.35 3.57
N ASP A 463 23.05 -20.62 3.95
CA ASP A 463 23.12 -21.06 5.34
C ASP A 463 24.27 -20.36 6.09
N ARG A 464 25.47 -20.33 5.49
CA ARG A 464 26.62 -19.59 6.02
C ARG A 464 26.36 -18.09 6.17
N ASN A 465 25.68 -17.48 5.21
CA ASN A 465 25.32 -16.06 5.28
C ASN A 465 24.28 -15.80 6.39
N LEU A 466 23.33 -16.71 6.56
CA LEU A 466 22.30 -16.62 7.60
C LEU A 466 22.94 -16.75 9.00
N ASP A 467 23.85 -17.71 9.18
CA ASP A 467 24.62 -17.89 10.43
C ASP A 467 25.50 -16.68 10.74
N ALA A 468 26.17 -16.11 9.74
CA ALA A 468 26.95 -14.89 9.90
C ALA A 468 26.08 -13.69 10.31
N LEU A 469 24.87 -13.57 9.73
CA LEU A 469 23.90 -12.54 10.11
C LEU A 469 23.34 -12.77 11.51
N LEU A 470 23.08 -14.02 11.91
CA LEU A 470 22.61 -14.37 13.25
C LEU A 470 23.69 -14.07 14.31
N ALA A 471 24.96 -14.36 14.00
CA ALA A 471 26.09 -13.99 14.85
C ALA A 471 26.25 -12.46 14.96
N LYS A 472 26.07 -11.73 13.86
CA LYS A 472 26.14 -10.26 13.84
C LYS A 472 24.96 -9.62 14.59
N ALA A 473 23.75 -10.14 14.41
CA ALA A 473 22.55 -9.69 15.13
C ALA A 473 22.69 -9.94 16.64
N LYS A 474 23.22 -11.11 17.04
CA LYS A 474 23.55 -11.40 18.45
C LYS A 474 24.56 -10.39 19.01
N ARG A 475 25.64 -10.08 18.28
CA ARG A 475 26.64 -9.07 18.71
C ARG A 475 26.03 -7.67 18.88
N VAL A 476 25.15 -7.26 17.96
CA VAL A 476 24.47 -5.96 18.03
C VAL A 476 23.48 -5.91 19.20
N MET A 477 22.73 -6.99 19.44
CA MET A 477 21.86 -7.10 20.62
C MET A 477 22.64 -7.10 21.94
N THR A 478 23.83 -7.71 21.99
CA THR A 478 24.68 -7.68 23.21
C THR A 478 25.39 -6.35 23.43
N MET A 479 25.57 -5.52 22.40
CA MET A 479 26.15 -4.16 22.51
C MET A 479 25.10 -3.07 22.79
N ALA A 480 23.81 -3.36 22.59
CA ALA A 480 22.73 -2.41 22.86
C ALA A 480 22.59 -1.94 24.34
N PRO A 481 23.03 -2.66 25.39
CA PRO A 481 22.92 -2.13 26.75
C PRO A 481 24.00 -1.11 27.11
N SER A 482 25.13 -1.02 26.37
CA SER A 482 26.28 -0.19 26.78
C SER A 482 26.36 1.18 26.11
N MET A 483 25.47 1.51 25.15
CA MET A 483 25.40 2.84 24.51
C MET A 483 24.20 3.69 24.97
N GLY A 484 23.30 3.13 25.79
CA GLY A 484 22.14 3.85 26.33
C GLY A 484 22.43 4.70 27.58
N LEU A 485 23.65 4.67 28.13
CA LEU A 485 24.04 5.36 29.36
C LEU A 485 25.15 6.42 29.19
N ALA A 486 25.63 6.65 27.96
CA ALA A 486 26.75 7.58 27.71
C ALA A 486 26.38 8.89 26.99
N ASN A 487 25.10 9.11 26.66
CA ASN A 487 24.68 10.26 25.84
C ASN A 487 23.78 11.27 26.57
N SER A 488 23.80 11.31 27.90
CA SER A 488 22.98 12.24 28.70
C SER A 488 23.79 13.24 29.55
N SER A 489 25.04 13.55 29.17
CA SER A 489 25.87 14.49 29.95
C SER A 489 26.69 15.52 29.14
N GLU A 490 26.36 15.79 27.88
CA GLU A 490 27.00 16.89 27.12
C GLU A 490 26.02 17.59 26.19
N VAL A 491 25.06 18.34 26.75
CA VAL A 491 24.50 19.55 26.13
C VAL A 491 24.03 20.46 27.26
N ASP A 492 24.97 21.20 27.87
CA ASP A 492 24.71 22.45 28.58
C ASP A 492 26.04 23.23 28.60
N SER A 493 26.25 24.01 27.53
CA SER A 493 27.17 25.15 27.43
C SER A 493 26.74 26.01 26.24
#